data_AF-A0AAV7AX89-F1
#
_entry.id   AF-A0AAV7AX89-F1
#
_cell.length_a   1.000
_cell.length_b   1.000
_cell.length_c   1.000
_cell.angle_alpha   90.00
_cell.angle_beta   90.00
_cell.angle_gamma   90.00
#
_symmetry.space_group_name_H-M   'P 1'
#
loop_
_entity.id
_entity.type
_entity.pdbx_description
1 polymer ?
#
loop_
_entity_poly.entity_id
_entity_poly.type
_entity_poly.pdbx_seq_one_letter_code
_entity_poly.pdbx_strand_id
1 'polypeptide(L)'
;MRMNCIQASFLGVFLCFVALRITSAVIIKPGVCPPERFYNSTLFPPPSCESDGECPGDKKCCLDNNARFCKTPAKERGKSCLKTPPKKFPSMKRCNDECSSDSECAPGSKCCFKICGNKCLPKRVKKGSCPKVPVMNCLIAERPLCINDAGCPGQEKCCPSGCSSKCQAVVKG
;
A
#
# COMPACT_ATOMS: atom_id res chain seq x y z
N MET A 1 42.21 -20.31 -43.73
CA MET A 1 41.56 -21.18 -42.71
C MET A 1 40.19 -21.57 -43.25
N ARG A 2 39.93 -22.87 -43.50
CA ARG A 2 38.61 -23.35 -43.95
C ARG A 2 37.80 -23.73 -42.71
N MET A 3 36.65 -23.10 -42.55
CA MET A 3 35.68 -23.43 -41.50
C MET A 3 34.97 -24.72 -41.92
N ASN A 4 35.00 -25.76 -41.09
CA ASN A 4 34.35 -27.03 -41.41
C ASN A 4 32.85 -26.95 -41.07
N CYS A 5 31.97 -27.65 -41.79
CA CYS A 5 30.50 -27.59 -41.60
C CYS A 5 30.07 -27.73 -40.14
N ILE A 6 30.78 -28.54 -39.36
CA ILE A 6 30.52 -28.77 -37.94
C ILE A 6 30.71 -27.47 -37.13
N GLN A 7 31.79 -26.72 -37.37
CA GLN A 7 32.05 -25.44 -36.70
C GLN A 7 31.03 -24.36 -37.10
N ALA A 8 30.59 -24.34 -38.36
CA ALA A 8 29.54 -23.43 -38.82
C ALA A 8 28.19 -23.71 -38.15
N SER A 9 27.84 -24.99 -37.98
CA SER A 9 26.63 -25.41 -37.27
C SER A 9 26.67 -25.06 -35.78
N PHE A 10 27.80 -25.29 -35.09
CA PHE A 10 27.94 -24.91 -33.67
C PHE A 10 27.83 -23.41 -33.46
N LEU A 11 28.43 -22.60 -34.33
CA LEU A 11 28.32 -21.14 -34.25
C LEU A 11 26.88 -20.68 -34.53
N GLY A 12 26.20 -21.28 -35.51
CA GLY A 12 24.80 -20.99 -35.80
C GLY A 12 23.86 -21.34 -34.64
N VAL A 13 24.05 -22.50 -34.02
CA VAL A 13 23.28 -22.93 -32.83
C VAL A 13 23.58 -21.99 -31.66
N PHE A 14 24.85 -21.66 -31.41
CA PHE A 14 25.25 -20.73 -30.34
C PHE A 14 24.65 -19.33 -30.55
N LEU A 15 24.73 -18.78 -31.76
CA LEU A 15 24.11 -17.50 -32.11
C LEU A 15 22.59 -17.54 -31.98
N CYS A 16 21.94 -18.67 -32.31
CA CYS A 16 20.49 -18.84 -32.14
C CYS A 16 20.10 -18.93 -30.66
N PHE A 17 20.86 -19.66 -29.83
CA PHE A 17 20.67 -19.68 -28.37
C PHE A 17 20.90 -18.31 -27.75
N VAL A 18 21.92 -17.58 -28.19
CA VAL A 18 22.19 -16.21 -27.76
C VAL A 18 21.04 -15.29 -28.18
N ALA A 19 20.54 -15.38 -29.41
CA ALA A 19 19.37 -14.62 -29.86
C ALA A 19 18.09 -14.96 -29.06
N LEU A 20 17.83 -16.25 -28.80
CA LEU A 20 16.71 -16.71 -27.97
C LEU A 20 16.79 -16.23 -26.52
N ARG A 21 18.01 -16.05 -25.98
CA ARG A 21 18.25 -15.43 -24.66
C ARG A 21 18.11 -13.91 -24.69
N ILE A 22 18.36 -13.26 -25.82
CA ILE A 22 18.28 -11.80 -25.98
C ILE A 22 16.81 -11.35 -26.21
N THR A 23 15.91 -12.22 -26.66
CA THR A 23 14.51 -11.85 -26.98
C THR A 23 13.50 -12.08 -25.85
N SER A 24 13.91 -12.42 -24.63
CA SER A 24 12.97 -12.44 -23.50
C SER A 24 12.43 -11.03 -23.28
N ALA A 25 11.21 -10.78 -23.76
CA ALA A 25 10.49 -9.55 -23.50
C ALA A 25 10.42 -9.35 -21.98
N VAL A 26 11.06 -8.28 -21.48
CA VAL A 26 10.94 -7.89 -20.08
C VAL A 26 9.49 -7.50 -19.86
N ILE A 27 8.70 -8.41 -19.28
CA ILE A 27 7.30 -8.15 -18.96
C ILE A 27 7.30 -7.10 -17.85
N ILE A 28 6.81 -5.90 -18.16
CA ILE A 28 6.58 -4.83 -17.18
C ILE A 28 5.09 -4.75 -16.93
N LYS A 29 4.68 -5.05 -15.69
CA LYS A 29 3.27 -4.98 -15.30
C LYS A 29 2.89 -3.57 -14.84
N PRO A 30 1.63 -3.15 -15.07
CA PRO A 30 1.16 -1.83 -14.66
C PRO A 30 1.21 -1.63 -13.14
N GLY A 31 1.31 -0.37 -12.72
CA GLY A 31 1.40 0.02 -11.32
C GLY A 31 2.83 0.26 -10.83
N VAL A 32 2.96 0.67 -9.57
CA VAL A 32 4.24 1.03 -8.94
C VAL A 32 4.51 0.09 -7.77
N CYS A 33 5.78 -0.21 -7.49
CA CYS A 33 6.15 -0.95 -6.29
C CYS A 33 5.75 -0.17 -5.03
N PRO A 34 5.22 -0.85 -4.00
CA PRO A 34 4.97 -0.19 -2.73
C PRO A 34 6.31 0.18 -2.06
N PRO A 35 6.30 1.12 -1.11
CA PRO A 35 7.48 1.46 -0.32
C PRO A 35 8.15 0.22 0.31
N GLU A 36 9.45 0.29 0.53
CA GLU A 36 10.17 -0.77 1.25
C GLU A 36 9.66 -0.86 2.69
N ARG A 37 9.47 -2.10 3.15
CA ARG A 37 9.10 -2.39 4.53
C ARG A 37 10.35 -2.23 5.38
N PHE A 38 10.19 -1.72 6.59
CA PHE A 38 11.24 -1.87 7.58
C PHE A 38 11.14 -3.22 8.28
N TYR A 39 12.22 -3.99 8.29
CA TYR A 39 12.37 -5.17 9.13
C TYR A 39 13.65 -5.06 9.96
N ASN A 40 13.52 -5.24 11.27
CA ASN A 40 14.62 -5.30 12.23
C ASN A 40 15.22 -6.71 12.33
N SER A 41 15.27 -7.45 11.21
CA SER A 41 15.81 -8.80 11.13
C SER A 41 16.89 -8.86 10.07
N THR A 42 17.95 -9.61 10.34
CA THR A 42 19.02 -9.90 9.38
C THR A 42 18.72 -11.13 8.52
N LEU A 43 17.66 -11.88 8.84
CA LEU A 43 17.23 -13.07 8.12
C LEU A 43 16.10 -12.71 7.16
N PHE A 44 16.45 -12.58 5.88
CA PHE A 44 15.51 -12.39 4.80
C PHE A 44 15.36 -13.68 4.00
N PRO A 45 14.14 -14.03 3.54
CA PRO A 45 13.98 -15.11 2.58
C PRO A 45 14.78 -14.80 1.30
N PRO A 46 15.20 -15.83 0.55
CA PRO A 46 15.86 -15.62 -0.74
C PRO A 46 14.93 -14.87 -1.70
N PRO A 47 15.48 -14.06 -2.62
CA PRO A 47 14.68 -13.34 -3.61
C PRO A 47 13.81 -14.30 -4.41
N SER A 48 12.59 -13.88 -4.74
CA SER A 48 11.57 -14.72 -5.38
C SER A 48 11.31 -14.37 -6.84
N CYS A 49 11.96 -13.34 -7.37
CA CYS A 49 11.78 -12.89 -8.75
C CYS A 49 12.95 -11.99 -9.22
N GLU A 50 13.15 -11.93 -10.53
CA GLU A 50 14.01 -10.93 -11.17
C GLU A 50 13.18 -9.89 -11.95
N SER A 51 12.04 -10.31 -12.52
CA SER A 51 11.16 -9.50 -13.36
C SER A 51 9.67 -9.64 -12.97
N ASP A 52 8.81 -8.70 -13.41
CA ASP A 52 7.36 -8.80 -13.12
C ASP A 52 6.73 -10.05 -13.77
N GLY A 53 7.33 -10.57 -14.83
CA GLY A 53 6.85 -11.74 -15.58
C GLY A 53 6.83 -13.03 -14.75
N GLU A 54 7.71 -13.16 -13.76
CA GLU A 54 7.76 -14.32 -12.86
C GLU A 54 6.70 -14.26 -11.76
N CYS A 55 6.12 -13.08 -11.52
CA CYS A 55 5.14 -12.89 -10.47
C CYS A 55 3.73 -13.30 -10.92
N PRO A 56 2.88 -13.85 -10.04
CA PRO A 56 1.52 -14.23 -10.40
C PRO A 56 0.59 -13.01 -10.48
N GLY A 57 -0.39 -13.06 -11.39
CA GLY A 57 -1.42 -12.02 -11.52
C GLY A 57 -0.85 -10.63 -11.82
N ASP A 58 -1.33 -9.60 -11.10
CA ASP A 58 -0.89 -8.22 -11.23
C ASP A 58 0.33 -7.87 -10.35
N LYS A 59 0.91 -8.85 -9.64
CA LYS A 59 2.06 -8.61 -8.76
C LYS A 59 3.30 -8.21 -9.56
N LYS A 60 4.05 -7.26 -9.01
CA LYS A 60 5.30 -6.73 -9.54
C LYS A 60 6.48 -7.26 -8.74
N CYS A 61 7.64 -7.36 -9.39
CA CYS A 61 8.89 -7.74 -8.76
C CYS A 61 9.57 -6.50 -8.17
N CYS A 62 9.53 -6.37 -6.85
CA CYS A 62 9.92 -5.16 -6.14
C CYS A 62 11.11 -5.39 -5.22
N LEU A 63 12.00 -4.41 -5.12
CA LEU A 63 13.05 -4.38 -4.11
C LEU A 63 12.41 -4.16 -2.73
N ASP A 64 12.84 -4.95 -1.75
CA ASP A 64 12.44 -4.85 -0.36
C ASP A 64 13.56 -5.38 0.53
N ASN A 65 14.22 -4.50 1.30
CA ASN A 65 15.35 -4.87 2.15
C ASN A 65 16.45 -5.63 1.39
N ASN A 66 16.92 -5.04 0.29
CA ASN A 66 18.01 -5.56 -0.55
C ASN A 66 17.73 -6.89 -1.28
N ALA A 67 16.51 -7.41 -1.24
CA ALA A 67 16.09 -8.57 -2.02
C ALA A 67 14.81 -8.28 -2.82
N ARG A 68 14.58 -9.05 -3.89
CA ARG A 68 13.43 -8.85 -4.78
C ARG A 68 12.33 -9.85 -4.49
N PHE A 69 11.10 -9.36 -4.33
CA PHE A 69 9.93 -10.18 -4.05
C PHE A 69 8.71 -9.74 -4.85
N CYS A 70 7.82 -10.70 -5.13
CA CYS A 70 6.56 -10.42 -5.79
C CYS A 70 5.57 -9.71 -4.85
N LYS A 71 5.39 -8.41 -5.05
CA LYS A 71 4.48 -7.55 -4.26
C LYS A 71 3.26 -7.13 -5.06
N THR A 72 2.15 -6.94 -4.36
CA THR A 72 0.98 -6.27 -4.94
C THR A 72 1.33 -4.82 -5.29
N PRO A 73 0.90 -4.29 -6.45
CA PRO A 73 1.13 -2.89 -6.79
C PRO A 73 0.62 -1.95 -5.69
N ALA A 74 1.34 -0.86 -5.47
CA ALA A 74 0.95 0.19 -4.53
C ALA A 74 -0.44 0.73 -4.89
N LYS A 75 -1.30 0.87 -3.88
CA LYS A 75 -2.58 1.59 -4.01
C LYS A 75 -2.77 2.44 -2.78
N GLU A 76 -2.71 3.75 -2.97
CA GLU A 76 -3.15 4.71 -1.97
C GLU A 76 -4.67 4.84 -2.04
N ARG A 77 -5.39 4.34 -1.04
CA ARG A 77 -6.78 4.72 -0.80
C ARG A 77 -6.70 6.06 -0.06
N GLY A 78 -7.56 7.06 -0.30
CA GLY A 78 -7.36 8.46 0.17
C GLY A 78 -7.01 8.73 1.65
N LYS A 79 -6.88 10.02 2.03
CA LYS A 79 -6.46 10.46 3.38
C LYS A 79 -7.42 9.95 4.47
N SER A 80 -7.00 8.97 5.29
CA SER A 80 -7.82 8.47 6.43
C SER A 80 -7.00 7.94 7.61
N CYS A 81 -5.66 7.93 7.55
CA CYS A 81 -4.87 7.67 8.74
C CYS A 81 -5.01 8.86 9.69
N LEU A 82 -5.43 8.60 10.93
CA LEU A 82 -5.41 9.63 11.96
C LEU A 82 -3.96 10.05 12.16
N LYS A 83 -3.65 11.31 11.88
CA LYS A 83 -2.50 11.99 12.45
C LYS A 83 -2.81 12.23 13.93
N THR A 84 -2.80 11.19 14.76
CA THR A 84 -2.62 11.45 16.19
C THR A 84 -1.25 12.12 16.29
N PRO A 85 -1.15 13.36 16.82
CA PRO A 85 0.15 13.96 17.02
C PRO A 85 0.95 12.96 17.85
N PRO A 86 2.15 12.56 17.40
CA PRO A 86 2.97 11.69 18.20
C PRO A 86 3.15 12.42 19.53
N LYS A 87 2.66 11.83 20.63
CA LYS A 87 3.20 12.20 21.94
C LYS A 87 4.70 12.10 21.75
N LYS A 88 5.45 13.17 22.05
CA LYS A 88 6.91 13.20 21.88
C LYS A 88 7.50 12.06 22.70
N PHE A 89 7.65 10.89 22.08
CA PHE A 89 8.32 9.74 22.67
C PHE A 89 9.78 9.87 22.24
N PRO A 90 10.71 10.06 23.18
CA PRO A 90 12.13 10.03 22.84
C PRO A 90 12.47 8.65 22.28
N SER A 91 13.22 8.61 21.18
CA SER A 91 14.07 7.49 20.77
C SER A 91 13.42 6.09 20.69
N MET A 92 12.15 5.97 20.27
CA MET A 92 11.55 4.66 20.05
C MET A 92 12.18 3.99 18.82
N LYS A 93 12.83 2.83 19.01
CA LYS A 93 13.34 2.02 17.89
C LYS A 93 12.19 1.64 16.95
N ARG A 94 12.48 1.65 15.65
CA ARG A 94 11.53 1.26 14.61
C ARG A 94 11.21 -0.23 14.75
N CYS A 95 9.95 -0.58 14.52
CA CYS A 95 9.44 -1.94 14.58
C CYS A 95 9.17 -2.45 13.17
N ASN A 96 9.03 -3.77 13.01
CA ASN A 96 8.72 -4.37 11.71
C ASN A 96 7.39 -3.84 11.15
N ASP A 97 7.40 -3.51 9.87
CA ASP A 97 6.21 -3.12 9.13
C ASP A 97 5.38 -4.35 8.78
N GLU A 98 4.08 -4.31 9.10
CA GLU A 98 3.10 -5.33 8.71
C GLU A 98 2.63 -5.11 7.26
N CYS A 99 2.59 -3.85 6.85
CA CYS A 99 2.18 -3.42 5.52
C CYS A 99 3.08 -2.28 5.02
N SER A 100 3.13 -2.09 3.72
CA SER A 100 3.78 -0.95 3.07
C SER A 100 2.83 -0.08 2.22
N SER A 101 1.64 -0.60 1.90
CA SER A 101 0.62 0.07 1.09
C SER A 101 -0.77 -0.47 1.46
N ASP A 102 -1.84 0.30 1.23
CA ASP A 102 -3.21 -0.15 1.52
C ASP A 102 -3.64 -1.37 0.68
N SER A 103 -2.95 -1.63 -0.44
CA SER A 103 -3.20 -2.81 -1.28
C SER A 103 -2.90 -4.12 -0.56
N GLU A 104 -2.07 -4.10 0.47
CA GLU A 104 -1.73 -5.25 1.30
C GLU A 104 -2.74 -5.45 2.44
N CYS A 105 -3.60 -4.47 2.68
CA CYS A 105 -4.61 -4.51 3.72
C CYS A 105 -5.98 -4.95 3.17
N ALA A 106 -6.73 -5.66 4.01
CA ALA A 106 -8.10 -6.10 3.71
C ALA A 106 -9.01 -4.93 3.24
N PRO A 107 -10.13 -5.22 2.55
CA PRO A 107 -11.12 -4.21 2.24
C PRO A 107 -11.59 -3.50 3.51
N GLY A 108 -11.64 -2.16 3.47
CA GLY A 108 -12.04 -1.37 4.64
C GLY A 108 -10.91 -1.07 5.63
N SER A 109 -9.67 -1.51 5.37
CA SER A 109 -8.49 -1.05 6.11
C SER A 109 -7.47 -0.33 5.21
N LYS A 110 -6.51 0.31 5.86
CA LYS A 110 -5.42 1.11 5.28
C LYS A 110 -4.12 0.86 6.03
N CYS A 111 -3.01 0.97 5.31
CA CYS A 111 -1.69 0.92 5.89
C CYS A 111 -1.33 2.28 6.49
N CYS A 112 -1.09 2.31 7.81
CA CYS A 112 -0.83 3.55 8.52
C CYS A 112 0.37 3.39 9.45
N PHE A 113 1.22 4.42 9.48
CA PHE A 113 2.29 4.52 10.47
C PHE A 113 1.70 4.70 11.87
N LYS A 114 2.13 3.84 12.79
CA LYS A 114 1.85 3.94 14.23
C LYS A 114 3.13 4.26 14.98
N ILE A 115 3.14 3.98 16.28
CA ILE A 115 4.21 4.26 17.24
C ILE A 115 5.63 4.09 16.66
N CYS A 116 5.90 2.96 15.99
CA CYS A 116 7.25 2.62 15.50
C CYS A 116 7.25 1.91 14.13
N GLY A 117 6.10 1.67 13.51
CA GLY A 117 5.99 0.90 12.26
C GLY A 117 4.58 0.95 11.67
N ASN A 118 4.46 0.47 10.45
CA ASN A 118 3.24 0.46 9.65
C ASN A 118 2.35 -0.74 9.97
N LYS A 119 1.06 -0.49 10.14
CA LYS A 119 0.04 -1.52 10.43
C LYS A 119 -1.21 -1.32 9.59
N CYS A 120 -1.90 -2.42 9.28
CA CYS A 120 -3.23 -2.36 8.68
C CYS A 120 -4.27 -1.95 9.72
N LEU A 121 -4.81 -0.74 9.59
CA LEU A 121 -5.83 -0.20 10.49
C LEU A 121 -7.17 -0.06 9.78
N PRO A 122 -8.30 -0.32 10.45
CA PRO A 122 -9.62 -0.07 9.87
C PRO A 122 -9.76 1.40 9.48
N LYS A 123 -10.38 1.64 8.32
CA LYS A 123 -10.77 2.97 7.89
C LYS A 123 -11.71 3.54 8.94
N ARG A 124 -11.31 4.67 9.51
CA ARG A 124 -12.17 5.43 10.44
C ARG A 124 -13.15 6.35 9.74
N VAL A 125 -13.19 6.28 8.41
CA VAL A 125 -14.14 6.97 7.54
C VAL A 125 -15.11 5.93 7.00
N LYS A 126 -16.37 5.99 7.45
CA LYS A 126 -17.44 5.13 6.93
C LYS A 126 -17.91 5.65 5.57
N LYS A 127 -18.43 4.75 4.73
CA LYS A 127 -18.94 5.07 3.39
C LYS A 127 -20.16 6.00 3.49
N GLY A 128 -20.39 6.80 2.45
CA GLY A 128 -21.47 7.79 2.41
C GLY A 128 -21.04 9.17 2.90
N SER A 129 -21.94 10.14 2.80
CA SER A 129 -21.68 11.55 3.11
C SER A 129 -22.52 12.01 4.29
N CYS A 130 -22.06 13.03 5.00
CA CYS A 130 -22.88 13.70 6.01
C CYS A 130 -24.04 14.45 5.33
N PRO A 131 -25.22 14.54 5.96
CA PRO A 131 -26.27 15.44 5.52
C PRO A 131 -25.74 16.87 5.39
N LYS A 132 -26.19 17.61 4.37
CA LYS A 132 -25.87 19.04 4.25
C LYS A 132 -26.60 19.79 5.36
N VAL A 133 -25.84 20.39 6.27
CA VAL A 133 -26.38 21.27 7.30
C VAL A 133 -26.04 22.73 6.97
N PRO A 134 -26.91 23.70 7.31
CA PRO A 134 -26.59 25.12 7.18
C PRO A 134 -25.32 25.46 7.95
N VAL A 135 -24.50 26.35 7.36
CA VAL A 135 -23.32 26.88 8.06
C VAL A 135 -23.80 27.74 9.22
N MET A 136 -23.45 27.34 10.44
CA MET A 136 -23.75 28.08 11.66
C MET A 136 -22.48 28.67 12.25
N ASN A 137 -22.55 29.95 12.61
CA ASN A 137 -21.48 30.65 13.32
C ASN A 137 -21.65 30.41 14.81
N CYS A 138 -20.79 29.57 15.37
CA CYS A 138 -20.83 29.25 16.79
C CYS A 138 -19.94 30.20 17.56
N LEU A 139 -20.53 30.98 18.47
CA LEU A 139 -19.78 31.82 19.40
C LEU A 139 -18.99 30.98 20.41
N ILE A 140 -19.52 29.79 20.75
CA ILE A 140 -18.91 28.81 21.65
C ILE A 140 -19.04 27.43 21.01
N ALA A 141 -17.93 26.69 20.92
CA ALA A 141 -17.95 25.30 20.46
C ALA A 141 -18.48 24.40 21.58
N GLU A 142 -19.53 23.63 21.30
CA GLU A 142 -20.05 22.65 22.25
C GLU A 142 -19.17 21.41 22.28
N ARG A 143 -19.23 20.66 23.39
CA ARG A 143 -18.50 19.39 23.50
C ARG A 143 -18.96 18.42 22.40
N PRO A 144 -18.04 17.82 21.63
CA PRO A 144 -18.40 16.87 20.58
C PRO A 144 -18.96 15.57 21.20
N LEU A 145 -20.08 15.06 20.65
CA LEU A 145 -20.62 13.74 21.02
C LEU A 145 -19.87 12.60 20.34
N CYS A 146 -19.16 12.89 19.25
CA CYS A 146 -18.28 11.96 18.55
C CYS A 146 -17.05 12.70 18.00
N ILE A 147 -15.95 11.98 17.79
CA ILE A 147 -14.69 12.54 17.26
C ILE A 147 -14.45 12.13 15.80
N ASN A 148 -14.92 10.96 15.40
CA ASN A 148 -14.82 10.42 14.04
C ASN A 148 -15.86 9.31 13.84
N ASP A 149 -16.05 8.86 12.60
CA ASP A 149 -17.09 7.88 12.27
C ASP A 149 -16.93 6.56 13.05
N ALA A 150 -15.70 6.18 13.43
CA ALA A 150 -15.47 4.97 14.22
C ALA A 150 -16.02 5.06 15.64
N GLY A 151 -16.28 6.26 16.16
CA GLY A 151 -16.98 6.47 17.43
C GLY A 151 -18.51 6.35 17.34
N CYS A 152 -19.05 6.17 16.13
CA CYS A 152 -20.48 6.07 15.89
C CYS A 152 -20.91 4.61 15.68
N PRO A 153 -22.14 4.22 16.05
CA PRO A 153 -22.66 2.88 15.80
C PRO A 153 -22.90 2.63 14.31
N GLY A 154 -22.96 1.35 13.91
CA GLY A 154 -23.36 0.93 12.57
C GLY A 154 -22.63 1.65 11.42
N GLN A 155 -23.39 2.14 10.44
CA GLN A 155 -22.87 2.92 9.31
C GLN A 155 -22.89 4.45 9.52
N GLU A 156 -23.27 4.93 10.71
CA GLU A 156 -23.39 6.37 10.98
C GLU A 156 -22.05 7.08 11.00
N LYS A 157 -22.01 8.28 10.43
CA LYS A 157 -20.81 9.13 10.40
C LYS A 157 -20.86 10.16 11.51
N CYS A 158 -19.69 10.58 11.97
CA CYS A 158 -19.58 11.69 12.91
C CYS A 158 -19.65 12.99 12.12
N CYS A 159 -20.82 13.62 12.13
CA CYS A 159 -21.14 14.74 11.27
C CYS A 159 -21.31 16.04 12.06
N PRO A 160 -20.96 17.20 11.47
CA PRO A 160 -21.31 18.49 12.02
C PRO A 160 -22.82 18.59 12.25
N SER A 161 -23.22 19.09 13.41
CA SER A 161 -24.62 19.29 13.80
C SER A 161 -24.70 20.52 14.69
N GLY A 162 -25.12 21.65 14.12
CA GLY A 162 -25.06 22.94 14.79
C GLY A 162 -23.63 23.26 15.26
N CYS A 163 -23.46 23.46 16.57
CA CYS A 163 -22.19 23.80 17.19
C CYS A 163 -21.42 22.61 17.79
N SER A 164 -21.80 21.39 17.44
CA SER A 164 -21.17 20.15 17.89
C SER A 164 -20.99 19.16 16.73
N SER A 165 -20.49 17.96 17.03
CA SER A 165 -20.46 16.81 16.14
C SER A 165 -21.25 15.66 16.76
N LYS A 166 -22.17 15.08 15.98
CA LYS A 166 -23.05 13.98 16.41
C LYS A 166 -23.05 12.86 15.38
N CYS A 167 -23.30 11.63 15.84
CA CYS A 167 -23.49 10.49 14.96
C CYS A 167 -24.79 10.66 14.18
N GLN A 168 -24.69 10.58 12.85
CA GLN A 168 -25.82 10.77 11.95
C GLN A 168 -25.80 9.70 10.86
N ALA A 169 -27.01 9.32 10.43
CA ALA A 169 -27.18 8.48 9.26
C ALA A 169 -26.56 9.14 8.02
N VAL A 170 -25.95 8.33 7.16
CA VAL A 170 -25.31 8.80 5.94
C VAL A 170 -26.35 9.05 4.85
N VAL A 171 -26.15 10.10 4.06
CA VAL A 171 -26.90 10.28 2.81
C VAL A 171 -26.21 9.47 1.70
N LYS A 172 -27.00 8.72 0.93
CA LYS A 172 -26.54 8.13 -0.32
C LYS A 172 -26.47 9.25 -1.35
N GLY A 173 -25.27 9.48 -1.90
CA GLY A 173 -25.05 10.38 -3.02
C GLY A 173 -25.39 9.70 -4.34
#